data_AF-A0A1J3ICJ7-F1
#
_entry.id   AF-A0A1J3ICJ7-F1
#
_cell.length_a   1.000
_cell.length_b   1.000
_cell.length_c   1.000
_cell.angle_alpha   90.00
_cell.angle_beta   90.00
_cell.angle_gamma   90.00
#
_symmetry.space_group_name_H-M   'P 1'
#
loop_
_entity.id
_entity.type
_entity.pdbx_description
1 polymer ?
#
loop_
_entity_poly.entity_id
_entity_poly.type
_entity_poly.pdbx_seq_one_letter_code
_entity_poly.pdbx_strand_id
1 'polypeptide(L)'
;SIGADVDESIRIELEQLLQEHVHIFAWSMADMKGIDPKVTSHELNIDPTYKPIKQKRRKLGNEKAEAVNAEVQKLLQAGSIAEVKY
;
A
#
# COMPACT_ATOMS: atom_id res chain seq x y z
N SER A 1 5.97 18.34 8.33
CA SER A 1 6.86 19.13 9.20
C SER A 1 7.34 18.23 10.31
N ILE A 2 8.61 18.35 10.70
CA ILE A 2 9.06 17.80 11.98
C ILE A 2 8.26 18.51 13.09
N GLY A 3 7.94 17.78 14.16
CA GLY A 3 7.04 18.27 15.23
C GLY A 3 7.45 19.63 15.78
N ALA A 4 6.46 20.45 16.16
CA ALA A 4 6.67 21.84 16.58
C ALA A 4 7.51 22.00 17.86
N ASP A 5 7.65 20.93 18.65
CA ASP A 5 8.39 20.93 19.93
C ASP A 5 9.82 20.37 19.82
N VAL A 6 10.35 20.21 18.61
CA VAL A 6 11.74 19.77 18.39
C VAL A 6 12.66 20.99 18.35
N ASP A 7 13.77 20.92 19.10
CA ASP A 7 14.80 21.95 19.08
C ASP A 7 15.29 22.19 17.64
N GLU A 8 15.49 23.47 17.28
CA GLU A 8 15.78 23.86 15.91
C GLU A 8 17.08 23.23 15.39
N SER A 9 18.07 22.99 16.26
CA SER A 9 19.32 22.32 15.87
C SER A 9 19.07 20.87 15.46
N ILE A 10 18.31 20.14 16.26
CA ILE A 10 17.93 18.73 16.00
C ILE A 10 17.06 18.64 14.75
N ARG A 11 16.17 19.63 14.55
CA ARG A 11 15.33 19.69 13.38
C ARG A 11 16.15 19.78 12.09
N ILE A 12 17.14 20.67 12.05
CA ILE A 12 18.01 20.85 10.89
C ILE A 12 18.81 19.57 10.59
N GLU A 13 19.39 18.95 11.63
CA GLU A 13 20.11 17.68 11.49
C GLU A 13 19.21 16.56 10.95
N LEU A 14 17.98 16.46 11.46
CA LEU A 14 17.02 15.47 11.01
C LEU A 14 16.53 15.74 9.58
N GLU A 15 16.33 17.00 9.19
CA GLU A 15 15.99 17.36 7.80
C GLU A 15 17.11 16.96 6.84
N GLN A 16 18.37 17.21 7.20
CA GLN A 16 19.53 16.78 6.40
C GLN A 16 19.62 15.26 6.29
N LEU A 17 19.45 14.55 7.39
CA LEU A 17 19.47 13.08 7.41
C LEU A 17 18.38 12.48 6.52
N LEU A 18 17.16 13.03 6.57
CA LEU A 18 16.05 12.56 5.75
C LEU A 18 16.26 12.88 4.25
N GLN A 19 16.90 14.00 3.93
CA GLN A 19 17.27 14.34 2.55
C GLN A 19 18.37 13.41 2.02
N GLU A 20 19.40 13.12 2.82
CA GLU A 20 20.49 12.22 2.45
C GLU A 20 19.97 10.79 2.21
N HIS A 21 18.99 10.35 3.02
CA HIS A 21 18.39 9.02 2.95
C HIS A 21 17.02 8.99 2.27
N VAL A 22 16.72 9.95 1.38
CA VAL A 22 15.41 10.04 0.71
C VAL A 22 15.02 8.76 -0.04
N HIS A 23 15.99 7.98 -0.51
CA HIS A 23 15.76 6.74 -1.25
C HIS A 23 15.48 5.51 -0.37
N ILE A 24 15.67 5.60 0.96
CA ILE A 24 15.47 4.49 1.89
C ILE A 24 14.00 4.35 2.28
N PHE A 25 13.27 5.47 2.32
CA PHE A 25 11.88 5.51 2.75
C PHE A 25 10.93 5.47 1.56
N ALA A 26 9.75 4.88 1.77
CA ALA A 26 8.68 4.91 0.81
C ALA A 26 7.82 6.17 0.97
N TRP A 27 8.25 7.29 0.38
CA TRP A 27 7.55 8.57 0.44
C TRP A 27 6.23 8.57 -0.31
N SER A 28 6.11 7.69 -1.31
CA SER A 28 4.91 7.46 -2.08
C SER A 28 4.59 5.97 -2.20
N MET A 29 3.38 5.64 -2.62
CA MET A 29 3.01 4.25 -2.94
C MET A 29 3.88 3.64 -4.05
N ALA A 30 4.40 4.45 -4.96
CA ALA A 30 5.29 3.97 -6.03
C ALA A 30 6.65 3.51 -5.50
N ASP A 31 7.08 4.04 -4.35
CA ASP A 31 8.33 3.67 -3.68
C ASP A 31 8.19 2.37 -2.87
N MET A 32 6.95 1.98 -2.52
CA MET A 32 6.64 0.69 -1.89
C MET A 32 6.68 -0.45 -2.91
N LYS A 33 7.87 -0.74 -3.44
CA LYS A 33 8.08 -1.96 -4.23
C LYS A 33 7.85 -3.15 -3.30
N GLY A 34 6.73 -3.84 -3.50
CA GLY A 34 6.41 -5.05 -2.76
C GLY A 34 7.53 -6.09 -2.85
N ILE A 35 7.49 -7.09 -1.98
CA ILE A 35 8.43 -8.21 -2.04
C ILE A 35 8.10 -9.01 -3.31
N ASP A 36 9.11 -9.33 -4.12
CA ASP A 36 8.92 -10.17 -5.30
C ASP A 36 8.29 -11.51 -4.86
N PRO A 37 7.14 -11.92 -5.43
CA PRO A 37 6.49 -13.19 -5.11
C PRO A 37 7.41 -14.42 -5.31
N LYS A 38 8.48 -14.30 -6.11
CA LYS A 38 9.51 -15.34 -6.26
C LYS A 38 10.43 -15.45 -5.05
N VAL A 39 10.60 -14.37 -4.28
CA VAL A 39 11.42 -14.33 -3.07
C VAL A 39 10.64 -14.93 -1.89
N THR A 40 9.40 -14.49 -1.70
CA THR A 40 8.51 -15.06 -0.69
C THR A 40 7.07 -14.95 -1.15
N SER A 41 6.32 -16.03 -0.97
CA SER A 41 4.88 -16.07 -1.20
C SER A 41 4.25 -16.89 -0.08
N HIS A 42 3.04 -16.50 0.30
CA HIS A 42 2.26 -17.22 1.30
C HIS A 42 1.09 -17.91 0.62
N GLU A 43 0.94 -19.19 0.88
CA GLU A 43 -0.23 -19.96 0.47
C GLU A 43 -1.18 -20.10 1.64
N LEU A 44 -2.48 -19.88 1.38
CA LEU A 44 -3.51 -20.14 2.37
C LEU A 44 -3.72 -21.65 2.46
N ASN A 45 -3.58 -22.21 3.66
CA ASN A 45 -3.84 -23.64 3.90
C ASN A 45 -5.35 -23.92 3.92
N ILE A 46 -5.96 -23.94 2.74
CA ILE A 46 -7.40 -24.18 2.54
C ILE A 46 -7.59 -25.63 2.12
N ASP A 47 -8.59 -26.30 2.68
CA ASP A 47 -8.96 -27.64 2.25
C ASP A 47 -9.50 -27.61 0.80
N PRO A 48 -8.87 -28.37 -0.14
CA PRO A 48 -9.20 -28.31 -1.57
C PRO A 48 -10.58 -28.86 -1.90
N THR A 49 -11.27 -29.52 -0.96
CA THR A 49 -12.62 -30.03 -1.16
C THR A 49 -13.69 -28.94 -1.04
N TYR A 50 -13.35 -27.79 -0.45
CA TYR A 50 -14.27 -26.65 -0.34
C TYR A 50 -14.42 -25.95 -1.69
N LYS A 51 -15.68 -25.71 -2.06
CA LYS A 51 -16.02 -25.00 -3.30
C LYS A 51 -15.85 -23.48 -3.11
N PRO A 52 -15.25 -22.76 -4.07
CA PRO A 52 -15.19 -21.30 -4.03
C PRO A 52 -16.60 -20.70 -3.94
N ILE A 53 -16.77 -19.71 -3.07
CA ILE A 53 -18.05 -18.99 -2.89
C ILE A 53 -17.91 -17.58 -3.45
N LYS A 54 -18.67 -17.26 -4.50
CA LYS A 54 -18.76 -15.90 -5.03
C LYS A 54 -19.66 -15.05 -4.14
N GLN A 55 -19.04 -14.15 -3.38
CA GLN A 55 -19.79 -13.21 -2.56
C GLN A 55 -20.44 -12.11 -3.42
N LYS A 56 -21.68 -11.75 -3.09
CA LYS A 56 -22.40 -10.66 -3.77
C LYS A 56 -21.77 -9.31 -3.43
N ARG A 57 -21.48 -8.48 -4.44
CA ARG A 57 -20.98 -7.12 -4.25
C ARG A 57 -21.95 -6.30 -3.41
N ARG A 58 -21.45 -5.66 -2.36
CA ARG A 58 -22.22 -4.71 -1.54
C ARG A 58 -22.40 -3.39 -2.30
N LYS A 59 -23.58 -2.78 -2.19
CA LYS A 59 -23.82 -1.42 -2.71
C LYS A 59 -23.12 -0.43 -1.79
N LEU A 60 -22.29 0.44 -2.37
CA LEU A 60 -21.67 1.56 -1.68
C LEU A 60 -22.43 2.83 -2.05
N GLY A 61 -22.52 3.79 -1.11
CA GLY A 61 -22.96 5.15 -1.45
C GLY A 61 -21.91 5.85 -2.32
N ASN A 62 -22.32 6.90 -3.04
CA ASN A 62 -21.49 7.55 -4.06
C ASN A 62 -20.12 7.99 -3.54
N GLU A 63 -20.09 8.71 -2.40
CA GLU A 63 -18.84 9.17 -1.78
C GLU A 63 -17.85 8.01 -1.49
N LYS A 64 -18.36 6.91 -0.92
CA LYS A 64 -17.53 5.73 -0.64
C LYS A 64 -17.09 5.03 -1.93
N ALA A 65 -17.94 5.02 -2.96
CA ALA A 65 -17.59 4.42 -4.25
C ALA A 65 -16.46 5.19 -4.94
N GLU A 66 -16.48 6.53 -4.89
CA GLU A 66 -15.42 7.37 -5.43
C GLU A 66 -14.09 7.14 -4.70
N ALA A 67 -14.11 7.14 -3.36
CA ALA A 67 -12.92 6.87 -2.55
C ALA A 67 -12.33 5.47 -2.84
N VAL A 68 -13.19 4.44 -2.93
CA VAL A 68 -12.75 3.07 -3.27
C VAL A 68 -12.14 3.02 -4.66
N ASN A 69 -12.74 3.68 -5.66
CA ASN A 69 -12.20 3.69 -7.02
C ASN A 69 -10.82 4.37 -7.07
N ALA A 70 -10.65 5.50 -6.37
CA ALA A 70 -9.36 6.19 -6.29
C ALA A 70 -8.27 5.29 -5.67
N GLU A 71 -8.58 4.62 -4.57
CA GLU A 71 -7.63 3.71 -3.90
C GLU A 71 -7.31 2.48 -4.76
N VAL A 72 -8.31 1.90 -5.45
CA VAL A 72 -8.07 0.78 -6.38
C VAL A 72 -7.10 1.19 -7.49
N GLN A 73 -7.25 2.38 -8.09
CA GLN A 73 -6.31 2.86 -9.11
C GLN A 73 -4.90 3.04 -8.55
N LYS A 74 -4.78 3.58 -7.35
CA LYS A 74 -3.49 3.76 -6.65
C LYS A 74 -2.79 2.42 -6.40
N LEU A 75 -3.52 1.42 -5.94
CA LEU A 75 -2.98 0.08 -5.67
C LEU A 75 -2.61 -0.68 -6.95
N LEU A 76 -3.38 -0.50 -8.03
CA LEU A 76 -3.05 -1.06 -9.35
C LEU A 76 -1.75 -0.45 -9.88
N GLN A 77 -1.58 0.87 -9.79
CA GLN A 77 -0.35 1.56 -10.23
C GLN A 77 0.88 1.13 -9.42
N ALA A 78 0.70 0.85 -8.12
CA ALA A 78 1.77 0.31 -7.27
C ALA A 78 2.09 -1.18 -7.54
N GLY A 79 1.26 -1.89 -8.31
CA GLY A 79 1.41 -3.32 -8.56
C GLY A 79 1.05 -4.21 -7.37
N SER A 80 0.44 -3.65 -6.32
CA SER A 80 0.06 -4.38 -5.10
C SER A 80 -1.17 -5.26 -5.29
N ILE A 81 -2.03 -4.93 -6.27
CA ILE A 81 -3.18 -5.74 -6.68
C ILE A 81 -3.16 -5.92 -8.20
N ALA A 82 -3.81 -6.98 -8.69
CA ALA A 82 -3.94 -7.27 -10.11
C ALA A 82 -5.35 -7.77 -10.44
N GLU A 83 -5.79 -7.54 -11.67
CA GLU A 83 -7.02 -8.14 -12.17
C GLU A 83 -6.83 -9.64 -12.39
N VAL A 84 -7.78 -10.43 -11.91
CA VAL A 84 -7.79 -11.89 -12.07
C VAL A 84 -9.12 -12.33 -12.69
N LYS A 85 -9.05 -13.33 -13.56
CA LYS A 85 -10.23 -13.97 -14.17
C LYS A 85 -10.54 -15.24 -13.38
N TYR A 86 -11.77 -15.35 -12.88
CA TYR A 86 -12.30 -16.51 -12.18
C TYR A 86 -13.38 -17.20 -13.03
#